data_AF-Q9XWW9-F1
#
_entry.id   AF-Q9XWW9-F1
#
_cell.length_a   1.000
_cell.length_b   1.000
_cell.length_c   1.000
_cell.angle_alpha   90.00
_cell.angle_beta   90.00
_cell.angle_gamma   90.00
#
_symmetry.space_group_name_H-M   'P 1'
#
loop_
_entity.id
_entity.type
_entity.pdbx_description
1 polymer ?
#
loop_
_entity_poly.entity_id
_entity_poly.type
_entity_poly.pdbx_seq_one_letter_code
_entity_poly.pdbx_strand_id
1 'polypeptide(L)'
;MSFNLDEKQEDLKVRIAERENGENHGGIITTTTATNDTTTATNDLRIRQVLIEHILQQRSLHKREESQANRTLIIGSPSWIKKFKELIENITKSLQINDLSLILFNNIRKAPSLASLAGKDIVLINYGLLKTIKSWSVSWERIIFHDFPDKNDKNDEQFQELCQLKATFRWCLTENHKQLRLAEFFDRRYKRETSDAEKFLEQANLFLLSDETKSRKLKTSLKDHQKDFKKSLAQREKEPFTGGIVTILIRDILIKETFIAFLLDQKNTSEEDGHLMGKTLLVVPTTDAMTSWKKLLESLLEKDDLSIDYFDGNETKKPENSYEVLITTYDMLETVENLKILWKRIIFEDNYSASEKDRQQYQLHYLFLCQLHAEYRWCLTENPTQHKLARFLNFEKYGESHNLIKSVTSGNAKEGEKEGIAELVKNMEQFLKHVTMLFPRSSNDYEKHITNAEKELEENPPNIRKFCSNLWAAIACYTKEYYYGKLKFEICAESDEDLEEMYASFCAGLRGPSEASEASEAVFIMEVWVEVYWNFSESEQSRCFIGNTKMKEVIDQLKKAINFIKIAEPNSIEKSYNKNKAARQRRTATMEN
;
A
#
# COMPACT_ATOMS: atom_id res chain seq x y z
N MET A 1 40.68 4.94 23.17
CA MET A 1 39.35 5.39 23.61
C MET A 1 38.43 5.23 22.41
N SER A 2 37.36 4.46 22.57
CA SER A 2 36.28 4.34 21.60
C SER A 2 35.30 5.52 21.76
N PHE A 3 34.45 5.78 20.78
CA PHE A 3 33.25 6.60 21.04
C PHE A 3 32.43 5.95 22.16
N ASN A 4 31.68 6.77 22.89
CA ASN A 4 30.57 6.26 23.68
C ASN A 4 29.39 6.05 22.72
N LEU A 5 29.48 4.99 21.92
CA LEU A 5 28.38 4.56 21.07
C LEU A 5 27.29 4.00 21.98
N ASP A 6 26.05 4.40 21.72
CA ASP A 6 24.92 3.73 22.36
C ASP A 6 24.75 2.29 21.85
N GLU A 7 23.85 1.54 22.49
CA GLU A 7 23.62 0.12 22.18
C GLU A 7 23.27 -0.12 20.70
N LYS A 8 22.52 0.79 20.07
CA LYS A 8 22.10 0.65 18.66
C LYS A 8 23.24 0.97 17.70
N GLN A 9 24.06 1.95 18.04
CA GLN A 9 25.29 2.25 17.30
C GLN A 9 26.30 1.09 17.40
N GLU A 10 26.44 0.48 18.58
CA GLU A 10 27.28 -0.71 18.77
C GLU A 10 26.77 -1.91 17.97
N ASP A 11 25.46 -2.19 17.98
CA ASP A 11 24.84 -3.24 17.16
C ASP A 11 25.10 -3.00 15.66
N LEU A 12 24.89 -1.77 15.17
CA LEU A 12 25.21 -1.44 13.77
C LEU A 12 26.70 -1.67 13.46
N LYS A 13 27.60 -1.29 14.37
CA LYS A 13 29.05 -1.51 14.22
C LYS A 13 29.37 -3.00 14.10
N VAL A 14 28.77 -3.83 14.95
CA VAL A 14 28.95 -5.29 14.91
C VAL A 14 28.48 -5.86 13.58
N ARG A 15 27.28 -5.48 13.10
CA ARG A 15 26.76 -5.94 11.81
C ARG A 15 27.62 -5.51 10.62
N ILE A 16 28.20 -4.31 10.67
CA ILE A 16 29.17 -3.85 9.66
C ILE A 16 30.40 -4.76 9.66
N ALA A 17 30.95 -5.07 10.84
CA ALA A 17 32.10 -5.96 10.97
C ALA A 17 31.79 -7.39 10.53
N GLU A 18 30.62 -7.93 10.86
CA GLU A 18 30.17 -9.25 10.41
C GLU A 18 30.10 -9.34 8.89
N ARG A 19 29.61 -8.29 8.21
CA ARG A 19 29.61 -8.27 6.75
C ARG A 19 31.03 -8.25 6.19
N GLU A 20 31.89 -7.37 6.67
CA GLU A 20 33.28 -7.33 6.20
C GLU A 20 34.07 -8.63 6.48
N ASN A 21 33.68 -9.41 7.48
CA ASN A 21 34.27 -10.71 7.76
C ASN A 21 33.60 -11.87 7.00
N GLY A 22 32.43 -11.66 6.40
CA GLY A 22 31.65 -12.66 5.68
C GLY A 22 31.95 -12.71 4.18
N GLU A 23 31.10 -13.40 3.44
CA GLU A 23 31.14 -13.42 1.96
C GLU A 23 30.65 -12.11 1.34
N ASN A 24 29.98 -11.27 2.13
CA ASN A 24 29.42 -10.01 1.69
C ASN A 24 30.48 -8.92 1.77
N HIS A 25 31.05 -8.52 0.64
CA HIS A 25 32.07 -7.47 0.53
C HIS A 25 31.53 -6.04 0.81
N GLY A 26 30.77 -5.86 1.89
CA GLY A 26 30.18 -4.61 2.37
C GLY A 26 28.64 -4.62 2.43
N GLY A 27 27.99 -3.48 2.22
CA GLY A 27 26.53 -3.36 2.31
C GLY A 27 25.97 -1.95 2.09
N ILE A 28 24.67 -1.80 2.30
CA ILE A 28 23.95 -0.52 2.24
C ILE A 28 23.59 -0.14 3.67
N ILE A 29 23.74 1.12 4.04
CA ILE A 29 23.23 1.66 5.31
C ILE A 29 22.22 2.73 4.94
N THR A 30 20.94 2.46 5.20
CA THR A 30 19.89 3.42 4.90
C THR A 30 19.87 4.52 5.95
N THR A 31 20.01 5.77 5.51
CA THR A 31 19.87 6.95 6.36
C THR A 31 18.38 7.30 6.42
N THR A 32 17.75 7.15 7.58
CA THR A 32 16.32 7.49 7.75
C THR A 32 16.12 9.01 7.69
N THR A 33 15.30 9.46 6.74
CA THR A 33 14.76 10.82 6.74
C THR A 33 13.55 10.88 7.68
N ALA A 34 13.78 11.00 8.99
CA ALA A 34 12.73 11.54 9.84
C ALA A 34 12.39 12.96 9.36
N THR A 35 11.11 13.20 9.11
CA THR A 35 10.51 14.48 8.67
C THR A 35 11.00 15.67 9.47
N ASN A 36 11.75 16.59 8.85
CA ASN A 36 12.12 17.97 9.27
C ASN A 36 12.49 18.30 10.73
N ASP A 37 12.50 17.32 11.64
CA ASP A 37 12.87 17.50 13.02
C ASP A 37 14.38 17.41 13.17
N THR A 38 14.89 18.07 14.21
CA THR A 38 16.31 18.06 14.59
C THR A 38 16.90 16.64 14.77
N THR A 39 16.05 15.62 14.82
CA THR A 39 16.37 14.18 14.89
C THR A 39 17.05 13.61 13.63
N THR A 40 16.77 14.12 12.43
CA THR A 40 17.38 13.59 11.18
C THR A 40 18.86 13.89 11.10
N ALA A 41 19.24 15.11 11.50
CA ALA A 41 20.64 15.51 11.60
C ALA A 41 21.39 14.64 12.62
N THR A 42 20.68 14.01 13.56
CA THR A 42 21.24 13.13 14.59
C THR A 42 21.53 11.73 14.05
N ASN A 43 20.65 11.12 13.24
CA ASN A 43 20.89 9.75 12.74
C ASN A 43 22.05 9.67 11.73
N ASP A 44 22.11 10.58 10.75
CA ASP A 44 23.24 10.62 9.80
C ASP A 44 24.56 10.87 10.55
N LEU A 45 24.56 11.76 11.55
CA LEU A 45 25.73 11.95 12.43
C LEU A 45 26.10 10.65 13.17
N ARG A 46 25.12 9.94 13.75
CA ARG A 46 25.34 8.69 14.48
C ARG A 46 25.88 7.58 13.59
N ILE A 47 25.37 7.42 12.36
CA ILE A 47 25.88 6.46 11.38
C ILE A 47 27.34 6.77 11.03
N ARG A 48 27.68 8.05 10.83
CA ARG A 48 29.05 8.46 10.54
C ARG A 48 30.00 8.18 11.70
N GLN A 49 29.55 8.36 12.94
CA GLN A 49 30.33 7.99 14.13
C GLN A 49 30.62 6.48 14.16
N VAL A 50 29.61 5.65 13.89
CA VAL A 50 29.77 4.18 13.80
C VAL A 50 30.80 3.81 12.74
N LEU A 51 30.72 4.38 11.54
CA LEU A 51 31.67 4.12 10.47
C LEU A 51 33.10 4.53 10.84
N ILE A 52 33.28 5.70 11.46
CA ILE A 52 34.60 6.16 11.88
C ILE A 52 35.17 5.23 12.96
N GLU A 53 34.36 4.83 13.94
CA GLU A 53 34.80 3.91 14.99
C GLU A 53 35.19 2.54 14.42
N HIS A 54 34.38 2.02 13.50
CA HIS A 54 34.69 0.78 12.80
C HIS A 54 36.03 0.86 12.05
N ILE A 55 36.27 1.94 11.29
CA ILE A 55 37.55 2.16 10.59
C ILE A 55 38.72 2.20 11.58
N LEU A 56 38.57 2.90 12.71
CA LEU A 56 39.61 3.00 13.75
C LEU A 56 39.89 1.64 14.39
N GLN A 57 38.84 0.87 14.71
CA GLN A 57 38.96 -0.48 15.27
C GLN A 57 39.69 -1.42 14.30
N GLN A 58 39.27 -1.45 13.04
CA GLN A 58 39.89 -2.28 12.00
C GLN A 58 41.36 -1.92 11.79
N ARG A 59 41.69 -0.63 11.80
CA ARG A 59 43.08 -0.17 11.73
C ARG A 59 43.91 -0.67 12.91
N SER A 60 43.37 -0.61 14.11
CA SER A 60 44.09 -1.07 15.32
C SER A 60 44.42 -2.57 15.28
N LEU A 61 43.57 -3.37 14.64
CA LEU A 61 43.80 -4.80 14.38
C LEU A 61 44.91 -5.01 13.34
N HIS A 62 44.88 -4.24 12.25
CA HIS A 62 45.83 -4.37 11.12
C HIS A 62 47.22 -3.80 11.39
N LYS A 63 47.41 -2.87 12.35
CA LYS A 63 48.75 -2.40 12.73
C LYS A 63 49.70 -3.54 13.14
N ARG A 64 49.19 -4.74 13.39
CA ARG A 64 49.96 -5.95 13.67
C ARG A 64 50.47 -6.69 12.42
N GLU A 65 49.95 -6.37 11.24
CA GLU A 65 50.29 -7.01 9.96
C GLU A 65 50.81 -5.95 8.99
N GLU A 66 52.14 -5.79 8.92
CA GLU A 66 52.82 -4.64 8.29
C GLU A 66 52.65 -4.48 6.77
N SER A 67 51.93 -5.36 6.06
CA SER A 67 52.05 -5.46 4.60
C SER A 67 50.94 -4.80 3.76
N GLN A 68 49.78 -4.44 4.32
CA GLN A 68 48.67 -3.90 3.51
C GLN A 68 48.11 -2.59 4.07
N ALA A 69 48.17 -1.54 3.26
CA ALA A 69 47.65 -0.23 3.63
C ALA A 69 46.10 -0.28 3.68
N ASN A 70 45.55 -0.35 4.89
CA ASN A 70 44.11 -0.28 5.17
C ASN A 70 43.58 1.14 4.88
N ARG A 71 43.39 1.44 3.59
CA ARG A 71 42.97 2.76 3.10
C ARG A 71 41.47 2.79 2.85
N THR A 72 40.80 3.77 3.44
CA THR A 72 39.37 4.02 3.22
C THR A 72 39.17 5.25 2.34
N LEU A 73 38.46 5.08 1.23
CA LEU A 73 37.99 6.16 0.37
C LEU A 73 36.55 6.51 0.72
N ILE A 74 36.29 7.76 1.07
CA ILE A 74 34.95 8.28 1.37
C ILE A 74 34.56 9.32 0.33
N ILE A 75 33.39 9.13 -0.27
CA ILE A 75 32.93 9.85 -1.46
C ILE A 75 31.56 10.45 -1.17
N GLY A 76 31.35 11.72 -1.51
CA GLY A 76 30.06 12.36 -1.30
C GLY A 76 29.93 13.71 -1.99
N SER A 77 28.83 14.40 -1.74
CA SER A 77 28.67 15.78 -2.20
C SER A 77 29.66 16.70 -1.47
N PRO A 78 30.04 17.86 -2.06
CA PRO A 78 30.96 18.79 -1.41
C PRO A 78 30.51 19.23 -0.01
N SER A 79 29.21 19.46 0.19
CA SER A 79 28.64 19.84 1.48
C SER A 79 28.68 18.69 2.47
N TRP A 80 28.34 17.47 2.03
CA TRP A 80 28.36 16.27 2.87
C TRP A 80 29.78 15.91 3.32
N ILE A 81 30.74 15.93 2.40
CA ILE A 81 32.15 15.64 2.68
C ILE A 81 32.76 16.67 3.65
N LYS A 82 32.38 17.95 3.51
CA LYS A 82 32.81 18.98 4.45
C LYS A 82 32.34 18.65 5.88
N LYS A 83 31.06 18.30 6.05
CA LYS A 83 30.50 17.90 7.35
C LYS A 83 31.19 16.63 7.89
N PHE A 84 31.47 15.66 7.04
CA PHE A 84 32.16 14.42 7.43
C PHE A 84 33.60 14.71 7.89
N LYS A 85 34.32 15.61 7.20
CA LYS A 85 35.65 16.06 7.61
C LYS A 85 35.62 16.73 8.98
N GLU A 86 34.73 17.69 9.17
CA GLU A 86 34.59 18.42 10.43
C GLU A 86 34.34 17.45 11.59
N LEU A 87 33.51 16.43 11.35
CA LEU A 87 33.29 15.35 12.29
C LEU A 87 34.59 14.60 12.63
N ILE A 88 35.30 14.05 11.64
CA ILE A 88 36.58 13.35 11.87
C ILE A 88 37.57 14.23 12.63
N GLU A 89 37.71 15.50 12.26
CA GLU A 89 38.66 16.42 12.89
C GLU A 89 38.30 16.68 14.36
N ASN A 90 37.01 16.87 14.66
CA ASN A 90 36.53 17.03 16.03
C ASN A 90 36.81 15.79 16.87
N ILE A 91 36.58 14.60 16.31
CA ILE A 91 36.83 13.31 16.97
C ILE A 91 38.32 13.09 17.22
N THR A 92 39.13 13.34 16.20
CA THR A 92 40.58 13.13 16.27
C THR A 92 41.19 14.04 17.35
N LYS A 93 40.70 15.27 17.47
CA LYS A 93 41.06 16.21 18.54
C LYS A 93 40.58 15.74 19.92
N SER A 94 39.33 15.28 20.04
CA SER A 94 38.78 14.86 21.34
C SER A 94 39.43 13.59 21.87
N LEU A 95 39.80 12.66 21.01
CA LEU A 95 40.40 11.37 21.38
C LEU A 95 41.94 11.39 21.42
N GLN A 96 42.57 12.53 21.10
CA GLN A 96 44.04 12.68 21.02
C GLN A 96 44.71 11.64 20.10
N ILE A 97 44.03 11.24 19.02
CA ILE A 97 44.54 10.24 18.08
C ILE A 97 45.47 10.95 17.09
N ASN A 98 46.75 11.07 17.43
CA ASN A 98 47.74 11.69 16.53
C ASN A 98 48.06 10.84 15.30
N ASP A 99 47.70 9.56 15.33
CA ASP A 99 48.09 8.61 14.30
C ASP A 99 47.14 8.58 13.09
N LEU A 100 45.94 9.16 13.15
CA LEU A 100 44.99 9.09 12.04
C LEU A 100 45.33 10.15 10.98
N SER A 101 45.75 9.68 9.80
CA SER A 101 46.15 10.56 8.71
C SER A 101 44.99 10.72 7.70
N LEU A 102 44.34 11.88 7.80
CA LEU A 102 43.28 12.30 6.88
C LEU A 102 43.85 13.12 5.72
N ILE A 103 43.26 12.99 4.53
CA ILE A 103 43.38 13.98 3.46
C ILE A 103 42.01 14.28 2.84
N LEU A 104 41.71 15.58 2.66
CA LEU A 104 40.53 16.03 1.92
C LEU A 104 40.96 16.62 0.59
N PHE A 105 40.41 16.09 -0.50
CA PHE A 105 40.49 16.73 -1.80
C PHE A 105 39.18 17.45 -2.09
N ASN A 106 39.20 18.78 -2.00
CA ASN A 106 38.06 19.62 -2.33
C ASN A 106 38.48 20.71 -3.32
N ASN A 107 37.86 20.74 -4.50
CA ASN A 107 38.02 21.79 -5.52
C ASN A 107 39.48 22.18 -5.86
N ILE A 108 40.37 21.20 -6.01
CA ILE A 108 41.77 21.52 -6.29
C ILE A 108 41.94 21.81 -7.78
N ARG A 109 42.36 23.03 -8.11
CA ARG A 109 42.77 23.44 -9.47
C ARG A 109 43.85 22.52 -10.07
N LYS A 110 44.60 21.84 -9.21
CA LYS A 110 45.68 20.90 -9.55
C LYS A 110 45.25 19.51 -9.10
N ALA A 111 45.20 18.56 -10.04
CA ALA A 111 44.87 17.18 -9.73
C ALA A 111 45.81 16.66 -8.61
N PRO A 112 45.27 16.06 -7.54
CA PRO A 112 46.12 15.48 -6.52
C PRO A 112 47.02 14.39 -7.12
N SER A 113 48.23 14.25 -6.60
CA SER A 113 49.18 13.22 -7.06
C SER A 113 49.04 11.97 -6.20
N LEU A 114 49.30 10.80 -6.78
CA LEU A 114 49.33 9.53 -6.03
C LEU A 114 50.27 9.58 -4.81
N ALA A 115 51.38 10.34 -4.91
CA ALA A 115 52.31 10.55 -3.80
C ALA A 115 51.64 11.21 -2.57
N SER A 116 50.61 12.03 -2.76
CA SER A 116 49.87 12.66 -1.64
C SER A 116 49.03 11.67 -0.83
N LEU A 117 48.79 10.47 -1.37
CA LEU A 117 48.11 9.39 -0.67
C LEU A 117 49.03 8.55 0.22
N ALA A 118 50.36 8.69 0.06
CA ALA A 118 51.30 7.90 0.83
C ALA A 118 51.11 8.15 2.34
N GLY A 119 50.88 7.07 3.09
CA GLY A 119 50.65 7.11 4.53
C GLY A 119 49.31 7.70 4.97
N LYS A 120 48.33 7.90 4.07
CA LYS A 120 46.97 8.36 4.41
C LYS A 120 46.03 7.18 4.68
N ASP A 121 45.36 7.20 5.82
CA ASP A 121 44.39 6.17 6.23
C ASP A 121 43.01 6.43 5.61
N ILE A 122 42.57 7.70 5.63
CA ILE A 122 41.25 8.12 5.13
C ILE A 122 41.41 9.21 4.08
N VAL A 123 40.79 8.98 2.92
CA VAL A 123 40.77 9.90 1.79
C VAL A 123 39.34 10.36 1.56
N LEU A 124 39.09 11.65 1.70
CA LEU A 124 37.78 12.25 1.44
C LEU A 124 37.80 12.93 0.07
N ILE A 125 36.84 12.61 -0.80
CA ILE A 125 36.69 13.24 -2.10
C ILE A 125 35.23 13.62 -2.38
N ASN A 126 35.04 14.61 -3.25
CA ASN A 126 33.75 14.83 -3.87
C ASN A 126 33.61 14.10 -5.22
N TYR A 127 32.38 13.96 -5.71
CA TYR A 127 32.08 13.30 -6.99
C TYR A 127 32.80 13.87 -8.21
N GLY A 128 33.14 15.15 -8.19
CA GLY A 128 33.86 15.81 -9.28
C GLY A 128 35.28 15.28 -9.49
N LEU A 129 35.83 14.52 -8.54
CA LEU A 129 37.19 13.99 -8.58
C LEU A 129 37.27 12.51 -8.97
N LEU A 130 36.14 11.81 -9.15
CA LEU A 130 36.14 10.36 -9.41
C LEU A 130 37.00 9.97 -10.62
N LYS A 131 36.90 10.71 -11.72
CA LYS A 131 37.70 10.48 -12.93
C LYS A 131 39.21 10.59 -12.67
N THR A 132 39.61 11.53 -11.81
CA THR A 132 41.01 11.68 -11.39
C THR A 132 41.44 10.49 -10.53
N ILE A 133 40.64 10.09 -9.55
CA ILE A 133 40.96 8.98 -8.64
C ILE A 133 41.07 7.65 -9.38
N LYS A 134 40.19 7.39 -10.35
CA LYS A 134 40.24 6.18 -11.17
C LYS A 134 41.58 6.00 -11.90
N SER A 135 42.23 7.10 -12.32
CA SER A 135 43.53 7.05 -12.98
C SER A 135 44.67 6.55 -12.07
N TRP A 136 44.48 6.57 -10.75
CA TRP A 136 45.54 6.27 -9.78
C TRP A 136 45.83 4.78 -9.63
N SER A 137 45.01 3.89 -10.22
CA SER A 137 45.17 2.41 -10.14
C SER A 137 45.35 1.88 -8.70
N VAL A 138 44.78 2.58 -7.72
CA VAL A 138 44.83 2.19 -6.30
C VAL A 138 43.74 1.17 -6.02
N SER A 139 44.08 0.11 -5.29
CA SER A 139 43.10 -0.75 -4.63
C SER A 139 42.81 -0.18 -3.25
N TRP A 140 41.55 0.08 -2.96
CA TRP A 140 41.09 0.56 -1.66
C TRP A 140 40.75 -0.63 -0.78
N GLU A 141 40.87 -0.47 0.53
CA GLU A 141 40.32 -1.46 1.44
C GLU A 141 38.81 -1.28 1.54
N ARG A 142 38.38 -0.03 1.78
CA ARG A 142 36.97 0.35 1.85
C ARG A 142 36.68 1.48 0.88
N ILE A 143 35.57 1.38 0.16
CA ILE A 143 34.90 2.53 -0.47
C ILE A 143 33.60 2.75 0.27
N ILE A 144 33.43 3.94 0.84
CA ILE A 144 32.17 4.40 1.43
C ILE A 144 31.69 5.54 0.55
N PHE A 145 30.50 5.45 -0.03
CA PHE A 145 29.94 6.59 -0.76
C PHE A 145 28.58 6.97 -0.20
N HIS A 146 28.29 8.26 -0.20
CA HIS A 146 26.98 8.79 0.16
C HIS A 146 26.17 9.14 -1.07
N ASP A 147 25.24 8.26 -1.42
CA ASP A 147 24.42 8.30 -2.61
C ASP A 147 23.83 9.69 -2.93
N PHE A 148 23.60 9.92 -4.23
CA PHE A 148 23.07 11.16 -4.75
C PHE A 148 21.80 10.88 -5.56
N PRO A 149 20.80 11.77 -5.53
CA PRO A 149 19.55 11.55 -6.26
C PRO A 149 19.80 11.29 -7.75
N ASP A 150 19.15 10.26 -8.30
CA ASP A 150 19.15 9.99 -9.73
C ASP A 150 18.30 11.04 -10.46
N LYS A 151 18.93 12.10 -10.96
CA LYS A 151 18.22 13.23 -11.59
C LYS A 151 18.82 13.68 -12.93
N ASN A 152 20.02 13.23 -13.31
CA ASN A 152 20.78 13.79 -14.44
C ASN A 152 21.81 12.78 -15.00
N ASP A 153 22.08 12.78 -16.31
CA ASP A 153 23.07 11.91 -16.97
C ASP A 153 24.48 11.95 -16.33
N LYS A 154 24.87 13.11 -15.79
CA LYS A 154 26.15 13.29 -15.10
C LYS A 154 26.27 12.41 -13.84
N ASN A 155 25.16 12.16 -13.16
CA ASN A 155 25.10 11.33 -11.95
C ASN A 155 25.35 9.87 -12.33
N ASP A 156 24.80 9.41 -13.45
CA ASP A 156 25.05 8.05 -13.96
C ASP A 156 26.50 7.85 -14.41
N GLU A 157 27.08 8.81 -15.13
CA GLU A 157 28.51 8.76 -15.46
C GLU A 157 29.38 8.66 -14.20
N GLN A 158 29.09 9.48 -13.19
CA GLN A 158 29.82 9.44 -11.91
C GLN A 158 29.62 8.10 -11.19
N PHE A 159 28.42 7.54 -11.21
CA PHE A 159 28.14 6.23 -10.62
C PHE A 159 28.91 5.11 -11.34
N GLN A 160 28.96 5.13 -12.67
CA GLN A 160 29.73 4.17 -13.47
C GLN A 160 31.24 4.29 -13.21
N GLU A 161 31.75 5.50 -13.03
CA GLU A 161 33.15 5.73 -12.64
C GLU A 161 33.45 5.19 -11.22
N LEU A 162 32.50 5.34 -10.29
CA LEU A 162 32.57 4.79 -8.93
C LEU A 162 32.60 3.25 -8.93
N CYS A 163 31.73 2.60 -9.71
CA CYS A 163 31.72 1.15 -9.91
C CYS A 163 33.02 0.60 -10.52
N GLN A 164 33.85 1.49 -11.09
CA GLN A 164 35.15 1.14 -11.69
C GLN A 164 36.33 1.14 -10.74
N LEU A 165 36.20 1.74 -9.57
CA LEU A 165 37.23 1.71 -8.54
C LEU A 165 37.37 0.30 -7.95
N LYS A 166 38.57 -0.13 -7.58
CA LYS A 166 38.82 -1.43 -6.93
C LYS A 166 38.74 -1.28 -5.40
N ALA A 167 37.98 -2.14 -4.74
CA ALA A 167 37.88 -2.16 -3.28
C ALA A 167 37.61 -3.57 -2.75
N THR A 168 38.13 -3.88 -1.56
CA THR A 168 37.79 -5.10 -0.81
C THR A 168 36.37 -5.02 -0.28
N PHE A 169 35.99 -3.89 0.31
CA PHE A 169 34.67 -3.64 0.88
C PHE A 169 34.03 -2.39 0.30
N ARG A 170 32.72 -2.44 0.11
CA ARG A 170 31.91 -1.39 -0.49
C ARG A 170 30.73 -1.06 0.39
N TRP A 171 30.59 0.21 0.75
CA TRP A 171 29.49 0.70 1.56
C TRP A 171 28.77 1.84 0.86
N CYS A 172 27.44 1.78 0.84
CA CYS A 172 26.57 2.84 0.36
C CYS A 172 25.80 3.44 1.53
N LEU A 173 25.81 4.77 1.67
CA LEU A 173 24.90 5.50 2.53
C LEU A 173 23.82 6.13 1.64
N THR A 174 22.56 5.77 1.83
CA THR A 174 21.46 6.24 0.96
C THR A 174 20.15 6.37 1.72
N GLU A 175 19.26 7.23 1.26
CA GLU A 175 17.87 7.28 1.75
C GLU A 175 17.00 6.20 1.09
N ASN A 176 17.44 5.64 -0.04
CA ASN A 176 16.69 4.65 -0.82
C ASN A 176 17.60 3.50 -1.26
N HIS A 177 17.63 2.43 -0.47
CA HIS A 177 18.38 1.21 -0.75
C HIS A 177 17.80 0.38 -1.91
N LYS A 178 16.56 0.62 -2.35
CA LYS A 178 15.90 -0.14 -3.41
C LYS A 178 16.28 0.31 -4.83
N GLN A 179 17.25 1.20 -4.97
CA GLN A 179 17.72 1.63 -6.28
C GLN A 179 18.48 0.49 -6.97
N LEU A 180 17.93 -0.05 -8.06
CA LEU A 180 18.51 -1.19 -8.80
C LEU A 180 19.97 -0.95 -9.20
N ARG A 181 20.38 0.28 -9.52
CA ARG A 181 21.78 0.62 -9.83
C ARG A 181 22.75 0.25 -8.71
N LEU A 182 22.30 0.25 -7.45
CA LEU A 182 23.14 -0.14 -6.31
C LEU A 182 23.56 -1.61 -6.41
N ALA A 183 22.76 -2.49 -7.02
CA ALA A 183 23.16 -3.88 -7.23
C ALA A 183 24.42 -3.96 -8.12
N GLU A 184 24.53 -3.10 -9.14
CA GLU A 184 25.72 -3.01 -10.00
C GLU A 184 26.98 -2.57 -9.24
N PHE A 185 26.82 -1.77 -8.17
CA PHE A 185 27.93 -1.32 -7.35
C PHE A 185 28.53 -2.45 -6.51
N PHE A 186 27.71 -3.40 -6.06
CA PHE A 186 28.18 -4.54 -5.26
C PHE A 186 28.65 -5.72 -6.11
N ASP A 187 27.93 -6.06 -7.18
CA ASP A 187 28.36 -7.10 -8.12
C ASP A 187 27.96 -6.74 -9.56
N ARG A 188 28.97 -6.51 -10.42
CA ARG A 188 28.78 -6.20 -11.84
C ARG A 188 28.08 -7.29 -12.65
N ARG A 189 27.98 -8.50 -12.10
CA ARG A 189 27.26 -9.62 -12.71
C ARG A 189 25.76 -9.54 -12.47
N TYR A 190 25.27 -8.61 -11.62
CA TYR A 190 23.86 -8.22 -11.58
C TYR A 190 23.46 -7.46 -12.84
N LYS A 191 23.54 -8.14 -13.99
CA LYS A 191 22.70 -7.90 -15.16
C LYS A 191 21.58 -8.96 -15.24
N ARG A 192 21.34 -9.67 -14.14
CA ARG A 192 20.30 -10.70 -13.98
C ARG A 192 18.94 -10.06 -13.69
N GLU A 193 17.92 -10.91 -13.70
CA GLU A 193 16.51 -10.58 -13.46
C GLU A 193 16.32 -9.66 -12.24
N THR A 194 15.42 -8.67 -12.39
CA THR A 194 15.18 -7.58 -11.41
C THR A 194 14.88 -8.09 -10.00
N SER A 195 14.18 -9.22 -9.88
CA SER A 195 13.79 -9.83 -8.60
C SER A 195 14.99 -10.28 -7.75
N ASP A 196 16.05 -10.81 -8.37
CA ASP A 196 17.27 -11.22 -7.67
C ASP A 196 18.01 -10.01 -7.10
N ALA A 197 18.00 -8.89 -7.83
CA ALA A 197 18.61 -7.65 -7.40
C ALA A 197 17.88 -7.06 -6.20
N GLU A 198 16.55 -7.01 -6.21
CA GLU A 198 15.76 -6.48 -5.09
C GLU A 198 15.99 -7.27 -3.80
N LYS A 199 15.95 -8.62 -3.89
CA LYS A 199 16.22 -9.49 -2.74
C LYS A 199 17.64 -9.29 -2.19
N PHE A 200 18.62 -9.14 -3.09
CA PHE A 200 19.99 -8.83 -2.68
C PHE A 200 20.09 -7.48 -2.00
N LEU A 201 19.46 -6.43 -2.53
CA LEU A 201 19.48 -5.09 -1.96
C LEU A 201 18.85 -5.07 -0.56
N GLU A 202 17.74 -5.79 -0.37
CA GLU A 202 17.12 -5.96 0.96
C GLU A 202 18.07 -6.68 1.91
N GLN A 203 18.70 -7.77 1.46
CA GLN A 203 19.70 -8.50 2.24
C GLN A 203 20.97 -7.70 2.49
N ALA A 204 21.35 -6.76 1.62
CA ALA A 204 22.54 -5.93 1.72
C ALA A 204 22.37 -4.79 2.73
N ASN A 205 21.13 -4.45 3.07
CA ASN A 205 20.80 -3.24 3.78
C ASN A 205 20.89 -3.39 5.30
N LEU A 206 21.38 -2.35 5.94
CA LEU A 206 21.49 -2.15 7.37
C LEU A 206 20.83 -0.81 7.72
N PHE A 207 20.33 -0.71 8.94
CA PHE A 207 19.67 0.49 9.42
C PHE A 207 20.11 0.79 10.84
N LEU A 208 20.21 2.08 11.17
CA LEU A 208 20.29 2.50 12.56
C LEU A 208 18.87 2.75 13.05
N LEU A 209 18.41 1.91 13.97
CA LEU A 209 17.10 2.06 14.62
C LEU A 209 17.03 3.43 15.34
N SER A 210 15.94 4.17 15.16
CA SER A 210 15.69 5.40 15.93
C SER A 210 15.59 5.07 17.42
N ASP A 211 16.06 5.96 18.30
CA ASP A 211 15.99 5.77 19.76
C ASP A 211 14.55 5.79 20.28
N GLU A 212 13.67 6.51 19.59
CA GLU A 212 12.27 6.66 19.95
C GLU A 212 11.39 5.99 18.89
N THR A 213 11.07 4.70 19.06
CA THR A 213 9.89 4.14 18.41
C THR A 213 8.66 4.73 19.11
N LYS A 214 8.17 5.86 18.59
CA LYS A 214 6.89 6.39 19.01
C LYS A 214 5.82 5.43 18.51
N SER A 215 5.17 4.71 19.42
CA SER A 215 3.98 3.93 19.08
C SER A 215 2.87 4.90 18.68
N ARG A 216 2.67 5.06 17.37
CA ARG A 216 1.64 5.94 16.82
C ARG A 216 0.32 5.20 16.85
N LYS A 217 -0.76 5.90 17.21
CA LYS A 217 -2.11 5.35 17.24
C LYS A 217 -3.05 6.39 16.67
N LEU A 218 -4.12 5.93 16.02
CA LEU A 218 -5.20 6.83 15.61
C LEU A 218 -5.76 7.59 16.82
N LYS A 219 -6.11 8.85 16.62
CA LYS A 219 -6.84 9.70 17.58
C LYS A 219 -8.16 9.05 18.03
N THR A 220 -8.78 8.26 17.15
CA THR A 220 -10.02 7.53 17.42
C THR A 220 -9.82 6.03 17.32
N SER A 221 -10.40 5.27 18.25
CA SER A 221 -10.34 3.81 18.22
C SER A 221 -11.17 3.22 17.09
N LEU A 222 -10.59 2.29 16.33
CA LEU A 222 -11.34 1.47 15.38
C LEU A 222 -12.36 0.58 16.08
N LYS A 223 -13.49 0.33 15.41
CA LYS A 223 -14.46 -0.70 15.79
C LYS A 223 -13.92 -2.10 15.53
N ASP A 224 -14.50 -3.12 16.14
CA ASP A 224 -13.95 -4.49 16.05
C ASP A 224 -13.92 -5.03 14.62
N HIS A 225 -14.98 -4.81 13.84
CA HIS A 225 -14.98 -5.21 12.42
C HIS A 225 -13.93 -4.44 11.58
N GLN A 226 -13.64 -3.16 11.90
CA GLN A 226 -12.53 -2.43 11.27
C GLN A 226 -11.18 -3.05 11.66
N LYS A 227 -10.99 -3.47 12.91
CA LYS A 227 -9.76 -4.17 13.34
C LYS A 227 -9.60 -5.51 12.63
N ASP A 228 -10.67 -6.27 12.47
CA ASP A 228 -10.63 -7.54 11.75
C ASP A 228 -10.35 -7.34 10.27
N PHE A 229 -10.97 -6.33 9.65
CA PHE A 229 -10.66 -5.96 8.27
C PHE A 229 -9.20 -5.52 8.11
N LYS A 230 -8.67 -4.72 9.04
CA LYS A 230 -7.25 -4.31 9.05
C LYS A 230 -6.31 -5.51 9.09
N LYS A 231 -6.61 -6.53 9.92
CA LYS A 231 -5.84 -7.77 9.96
C LYS A 231 -5.88 -8.51 8.62
N SER A 232 -7.04 -8.55 7.97
CA SER A 232 -7.18 -9.16 6.64
C SER A 232 -6.37 -8.43 5.57
N LEU A 233 -6.29 -7.08 5.62
CA LEU A 233 -5.39 -6.32 4.73
C LEU A 233 -3.92 -6.73 4.94
N ALA A 234 -3.47 -6.78 6.19
CA ALA A 234 -2.11 -7.19 6.53
C ALA A 234 -1.80 -8.65 6.18
N GLN A 235 -2.79 -9.54 6.29
CA GLN A 235 -2.64 -10.94 5.87
C GLN A 235 -2.54 -11.05 4.35
N ARG A 236 -3.33 -10.27 3.61
CA ARG A 236 -3.32 -10.28 2.14
C ARG A 236 -1.99 -9.80 1.56
N GLU A 237 -1.32 -8.83 2.19
CA GLU A 237 0.03 -8.43 1.77
C GLU A 237 1.12 -9.49 2.04
N LYS A 238 0.79 -10.59 2.74
CA LYS A 238 1.67 -11.76 2.91
C LYS A 238 1.34 -12.89 1.93
N GLU A 239 0.27 -12.76 1.15
CA GLU A 239 -0.14 -13.76 0.17
C GLU A 239 0.62 -13.55 -1.17
N PRO A 240 0.70 -14.57 -2.02
CA PRO A 240 1.34 -14.45 -3.33
C PRO A 240 0.68 -13.41 -4.25
N PHE A 241 -0.59 -13.11 -4.01
CA PHE A 241 -1.33 -12.07 -4.71
C PHE A 241 -1.20 -10.77 -3.91
N THR A 242 -0.39 -9.85 -4.42
CA THR A 242 0.03 -8.68 -3.68
C THR A 242 -1.01 -7.55 -3.75
N GLY A 243 -2.06 -7.67 -2.91
CA GLY A 243 -3.13 -6.67 -2.76
C GLY A 243 -4.53 -7.24 -2.98
N GLY A 244 -5.48 -6.41 -3.42
CA GLY A 244 -6.87 -6.85 -3.60
C GLY A 244 -7.88 -5.77 -3.94
N ILE A 245 -9.14 -6.18 -4.01
CA ILE A 245 -10.28 -5.31 -4.31
C ILE A 245 -11.13 -5.17 -3.05
N VAL A 246 -11.38 -3.96 -2.60
CA VAL A 246 -12.23 -3.67 -1.45
C VAL A 246 -13.53 -3.06 -1.96
N THR A 247 -14.63 -3.71 -1.65
CA THR A 247 -15.96 -3.21 -2.03
C THR A 247 -16.39 -2.08 -1.11
N ILE A 248 -16.72 -0.91 -1.66
CA ILE A 248 -17.17 0.28 -0.91
C ILE A 248 -18.70 0.42 -0.86
N LEU A 249 -19.44 -0.63 -1.25
CA LEU A 249 -20.91 -0.67 -1.41
C LEU A 249 -21.70 0.06 -0.30
N ILE A 250 -21.20 0.06 0.95
CA ILE A 250 -21.78 0.81 2.07
C ILE A 250 -20.63 1.19 3.04
N ARG A 251 -20.47 2.50 3.35
CA ARG A 251 -19.50 3.07 4.34
C ARG A 251 -18.05 3.26 3.88
N ASP A 252 -17.87 3.97 2.77
CA ASP A 252 -16.57 4.48 2.31
C ASP A 252 -15.68 5.02 3.46
N ILE A 253 -16.24 5.85 4.36
CA ILE A 253 -15.49 6.43 5.48
C ILE A 253 -14.82 5.41 6.42
N LEU A 254 -15.49 4.29 6.74
CA LEU A 254 -14.94 3.30 7.67
C LEU A 254 -13.82 2.47 7.03
N ILE A 255 -13.93 2.24 5.72
CA ILE A 255 -12.89 1.60 4.91
C ILE A 255 -11.67 2.51 4.87
N LYS A 256 -11.86 3.80 4.59
CA LYS A 256 -10.80 4.82 4.61
C LYS A 256 -10.09 4.91 5.96
N GLU A 257 -10.83 5.00 7.06
CA GLU A 257 -10.29 4.94 8.42
C GLU A 257 -9.44 3.68 8.64
N THR A 258 -9.89 2.53 8.11
CA THR A 258 -9.18 1.27 8.26
C THR A 258 -7.89 1.23 7.45
N PHE A 259 -7.88 1.78 6.23
CA PHE A 259 -6.67 1.91 5.43
C PHE A 259 -5.66 2.86 6.08
N ILE A 260 -6.11 3.96 6.69
CA ILE A 260 -5.23 4.89 7.41
C ILE A 260 -4.60 4.18 8.62
N ALA A 261 -5.40 3.47 9.41
CA ALA A 261 -4.89 2.66 10.51
C ALA A 261 -3.91 1.58 10.05
N PHE A 262 -4.20 0.96 8.90
CA PHE A 262 -3.34 -0.03 8.29
C PHE A 262 -1.97 0.57 7.93
N LEU A 263 -1.95 1.71 7.23
CA LEU A 263 -0.69 2.39 6.89
C LEU A 263 0.09 2.80 8.15
N LEU A 264 -0.60 3.22 9.22
CA LEU A 264 0.06 3.55 10.48
C LEU A 264 0.70 2.31 11.15
N ASP A 265 0.01 1.17 11.15
CA ASP A 265 0.58 -0.11 11.62
C ASP A 265 1.80 -0.52 10.79
N GLN A 266 1.75 -0.33 9.46
CA GLN A 266 2.89 -0.61 8.58
C GLN A 266 4.08 0.28 8.94
N LYS A 267 3.87 1.58 9.19
CA LYS A 267 4.95 2.47 9.63
C LYS A 267 5.55 2.04 10.96
N ASN A 268 4.72 1.76 11.95
CA ASN A 268 5.20 1.32 13.27
C ASN A 268 5.99 0.01 13.15
N THR A 269 5.48 -0.97 12.39
CA THR A 269 6.16 -2.26 12.17
C THR A 269 7.50 -2.03 11.47
N SER A 270 7.53 -1.20 10.43
CA SER A 270 8.76 -0.89 9.73
C SER A 270 9.77 -0.19 10.61
N GLU A 271 9.38 0.77 11.45
CA GLU A 271 10.30 1.40 12.40
C GLU A 271 10.80 0.44 13.49
N GLU A 272 9.94 -0.45 14.01
CA GLU A 272 10.31 -1.49 14.97
C GLU A 272 11.33 -2.48 14.37
N ASP A 273 11.10 -2.91 13.13
CA ASP A 273 11.98 -3.79 12.36
C ASP A 273 13.16 -3.02 11.73
N GLY A 274 13.21 -1.70 11.90
CA GLY A 274 14.25 -0.81 11.41
C GLY A 274 14.28 -0.56 9.92
N HIS A 275 13.25 -0.91 9.16
CA HIS A 275 13.15 -0.58 7.74
C HIS A 275 12.21 0.60 7.47
N LEU A 276 12.19 1.10 6.23
CA LEU A 276 11.21 2.10 5.80
C LEU A 276 9.90 1.41 5.39
N MET A 277 8.75 2.00 5.72
CA MET A 277 7.41 1.50 5.32
C MET A 277 7.25 1.31 3.81
N GLY A 278 8.09 2.01 3.03
CA GLY A 278 7.95 2.16 1.58
C GLY A 278 6.96 3.25 1.21
N LYS A 279 7.00 3.69 -0.04
CA LYS A 279 6.15 4.76 -0.56
C LYS A 279 4.77 4.20 -0.92
N THR A 280 3.72 4.90 -0.51
CA THR A 280 2.33 4.59 -0.89
C THR A 280 1.80 5.69 -1.82
N LEU A 281 1.25 5.30 -2.96
CA LEU A 281 0.49 6.18 -3.83
C LEU A 281 -1.00 5.95 -3.59
N LEU A 282 -1.74 6.99 -3.22
CA LEU A 282 -3.19 6.98 -3.11
C LEU A 282 -3.78 7.82 -4.25
N VAL A 283 -4.49 7.17 -5.17
CA VAL A 283 -5.07 7.81 -6.35
C VAL A 283 -6.58 7.96 -6.17
N VAL A 284 -7.07 9.19 -6.24
CA VAL A 284 -8.47 9.54 -6.02
C VAL A 284 -9.12 10.14 -7.27
N PRO A 285 -10.44 10.02 -7.45
CA PRO A 285 -11.12 10.44 -8.68
C PRO A 285 -11.07 11.95 -8.93
N THR A 286 -11.17 12.76 -7.88
CA THR A 286 -11.32 14.22 -7.97
C THR A 286 -10.60 14.96 -6.85
N THR A 287 -10.37 16.25 -7.02
CA THR A 287 -9.86 17.14 -5.96
C THR A 287 -10.77 17.18 -4.73
N ASP A 288 -12.08 17.02 -4.91
CA ASP A 288 -13.02 16.92 -3.79
C ASP A 288 -12.81 15.65 -2.97
N ALA A 289 -12.57 14.51 -3.64
CA ALA A 289 -12.22 13.26 -2.97
C ALA A 289 -10.88 13.40 -2.23
N MET A 290 -9.90 14.07 -2.82
CA MET A 290 -8.61 14.37 -2.16
C MET A 290 -8.81 15.23 -0.90
N THR A 291 -9.65 16.25 -0.98
CA THR A 291 -9.99 17.11 0.16
C THR A 291 -10.69 16.31 1.27
N SER A 292 -11.54 15.36 0.91
CA SER A 292 -12.17 14.43 1.85
C SER A 292 -11.14 13.57 2.58
N TRP A 293 -10.19 12.98 1.85
CA TRP A 293 -9.07 12.24 2.43
C TRP A 293 -8.21 13.08 3.35
N LYS A 294 -7.87 14.31 2.92
CA LYS A 294 -7.08 15.24 3.72
C LYS A 294 -7.74 15.52 5.08
N LYS A 295 -9.03 15.90 5.07
CA LYS A 295 -9.80 16.14 6.31
C LYS A 295 -9.84 14.91 7.20
N LEU A 296 -10.01 13.73 6.60
CA LEU A 296 -10.03 12.48 7.36
C LEU A 296 -8.68 12.20 8.03
N LEU A 297 -7.58 12.31 7.29
CA LEU A 297 -6.23 12.13 7.81
C LEU A 297 -5.92 13.11 8.96
N GLU A 298 -6.21 14.40 8.78
CA GLU A 298 -6.03 15.43 9.82
C GLU A 298 -6.86 15.14 11.08
N SER A 299 -8.05 14.55 10.93
CA SER A 299 -8.91 14.16 12.05
C SER A 299 -8.43 12.92 12.81
N LEU A 300 -7.72 12.02 12.13
CA LEU A 300 -7.32 10.71 12.66
C LEU A 300 -5.87 10.63 13.14
N LEU A 301 -4.98 11.47 12.60
CA LEU A 301 -3.53 11.39 12.80
C LEU A 301 -2.99 12.66 13.45
N GLU A 302 -1.93 12.52 14.25
CA GLU A 302 -1.08 13.66 14.62
C GLU A 302 -0.20 14.08 13.43
N LYS A 303 0.28 15.33 13.46
CA LYS A 303 0.98 15.96 12.33
C LYS A 303 2.18 15.18 11.82
N ASP A 304 2.86 14.46 12.71
CA ASP A 304 4.10 13.72 12.41
C ASP A 304 3.90 12.20 12.43
N ASP A 305 2.65 11.74 12.49
CA ASP A 305 2.36 10.30 12.49
C ASP A 305 2.70 9.69 11.12
N LEU A 306 2.29 10.35 10.04
CA LEU A 306 2.61 9.98 8.65
C LEU A 306 3.06 11.22 7.87
N SER A 307 4.11 11.07 7.08
CA SER A 307 4.56 12.09 6.13
C SER A 307 3.68 12.01 4.88
N ILE A 308 2.77 12.96 4.70
CA ILE A 308 1.77 12.92 3.61
C ILE A 308 1.92 14.15 2.73
N ASP A 309 2.19 13.92 1.44
CA ASP A 309 2.15 14.95 0.41
C ASP A 309 0.87 14.84 -0.42
N TYR A 310 0.38 15.99 -0.88
CA TYR A 310 -0.78 16.13 -1.74
C TYR A 310 -0.30 16.69 -3.07
N PHE A 311 -0.73 16.08 -4.18
CA PHE A 311 -0.32 16.51 -5.51
C PHE A 311 -1.55 16.55 -6.42
N ASP A 312 -2.04 17.76 -6.67
CA ASP A 312 -3.16 18.01 -7.57
C ASP A 312 -2.73 18.91 -8.74
N GLY A 313 -3.57 19.00 -9.78
CA GLY A 313 -3.28 19.80 -10.98
C GLY A 313 -3.14 21.31 -10.74
N ASN A 314 -3.48 21.81 -9.55
CA ASN A 314 -3.31 23.22 -9.20
C ASN A 314 -1.92 23.51 -8.60
N GLU A 315 -1.22 22.49 -8.11
CA GLU A 315 0.10 22.65 -7.49
C GLU A 315 1.24 22.65 -8.53
N THR A 316 1.99 23.75 -8.56
CA THR A 316 3.19 23.86 -9.42
C THR A 316 4.45 23.25 -8.79
N LYS A 317 4.38 22.93 -7.49
CA LYS A 317 5.51 22.35 -6.76
C LYS A 317 5.56 20.85 -7.01
N LYS A 318 6.75 20.36 -7.37
CA LYS A 318 7.00 18.91 -7.39
C LYS A 318 6.92 18.39 -5.95
N PRO A 319 6.32 17.21 -5.72
CA PRO A 319 6.24 16.64 -4.38
C PRO A 319 7.65 16.38 -3.83
N GLU A 320 7.83 16.56 -2.53
CA GLU A 320 9.14 16.42 -1.90
C GLU A 320 9.48 14.92 -1.76
N ASN A 321 10.73 14.51 -1.93
CA ASN A 321 11.07 13.08 -1.87
C ASN A 321 10.91 12.44 -0.47
N SER A 322 10.48 13.20 0.56
CA SER A 322 10.36 12.78 1.97
C SER A 322 8.98 12.26 2.40
N TYR A 323 7.95 12.25 1.54
CA TYR A 323 6.63 11.72 1.91
C TYR A 323 6.62 10.19 2.05
N GLU A 324 5.79 9.64 2.93
CA GLU A 324 5.50 8.20 3.00
C GLU A 324 4.27 7.87 2.16
N VAL A 325 3.32 8.80 2.08
CA VAL A 325 2.09 8.71 1.30
C VAL A 325 1.98 9.90 0.36
N LEU A 326 1.80 9.65 -0.94
CA LEU A 326 1.44 10.67 -1.93
C LEU A 326 -0.03 10.50 -2.29
N ILE A 327 -0.84 11.53 -2.10
CA ILE A 327 -2.24 11.53 -2.51
C ILE A 327 -2.38 12.37 -3.76
N THR A 328 -2.91 11.79 -4.84
CA THR A 328 -2.98 12.41 -6.17
C THR A 328 -4.31 12.13 -6.86
N THR A 329 -4.64 12.92 -7.88
CA THR A 329 -5.74 12.65 -8.81
C THR A 329 -5.29 11.91 -10.06
N TYR A 330 -6.26 11.35 -10.81
CA TYR A 330 -6.00 10.58 -12.04
C TYR A 330 -5.31 11.38 -13.15
N ASP A 331 -5.65 12.66 -13.30
CA ASP A 331 -5.06 13.58 -14.28
C ASP A 331 -3.57 13.88 -14.04
N MET A 332 -3.07 13.57 -12.85
CA MET A 332 -1.67 13.76 -12.48
C MET A 332 -0.81 12.51 -12.66
N LEU A 333 -1.40 11.37 -13.06
CA LEU A 333 -0.68 10.09 -13.15
C LEU A 333 0.49 10.12 -14.14
N GLU A 334 0.36 10.83 -15.26
CA GLU A 334 1.46 11.01 -16.21
C GLU A 334 2.65 11.74 -15.55
N THR A 335 2.38 12.73 -14.69
CA THR A 335 3.45 13.41 -13.95
C THR A 335 4.04 12.52 -12.86
N VAL A 336 3.21 11.69 -12.21
CA VAL A 336 3.64 10.71 -11.21
C VAL A 336 4.53 9.63 -11.82
N GLU A 337 4.22 9.14 -13.02
CA GLU A 337 5.06 8.19 -13.76
C GLU A 337 6.47 8.74 -14.00
N ASN A 338 6.56 10.03 -14.34
CA ASN A 338 7.83 10.72 -14.54
C ASN A 338 8.68 10.87 -13.26
N LEU A 339 8.12 10.59 -12.07
CA LEU A 339 8.88 10.55 -10.81
C LEU A 339 9.75 9.28 -10.71
N LYS A 340 9.50 8.24 -11.51
CA LYS A 340 10.24 6.96 -11.52
C LYS A 340 10.38 6.33 -10.13
N ILE A 341 9.32 6.41 -9.32
CA ILE A 341 9.28 5.88 -7.96
C ILE A 341 8.86 4.40 -8.01
N LEU A 342 9.59 3.56 -7.28
CA LEU A 342 9.17 2.19 -6.98
C LEU A 342 8.19 2.23 -5.80
N TRP A 343 6.90 2.10 -6.10
CA TRP A 343 5.87 2.14 -5.07
C TRP A 343 5.84 0.83 -4.29
N LYS A 344 5.75 0.93 -2.96
CA LYS A 344 5.43 -0.24 -2.13
C LYS A 344 3.94 -0.56 -2.24
N ARG A 345 3.09 0.47 -2.26
CA ARG A 345 1.63 0.33 -2.36
C ARG A 345 1.08 1.31 -3.37
N ILE A 346 0.16 0.87 -4.21
CA ILE A 346 -0.79 1.73 -4.91
C ILE A 346 -2.17 1.40 -4.38
N ILE A 347 -2.87 2.40 -3.86
CA ILE A 347 -4.27 2.33 -3.46
C ILE A 347 -5.02 3.26 -4.40
N PHE A 348 -6.09 2.83 -5.04
CA PHE A 348 -6.88 3.72 -5.88
C PHE A 348 -8.37 3.58 -5.64
N GLU A 349 -9.09 4.69 -5.76
CA GLU A 349 -10.55 4.76 -5.68
C GLU A 349 -11.18 4.73 -7.07
N ASP A 350 -11.81 3.59 -7.38
CA ASP A 350 -12.65 3.44 -8.56
C ASP A 350 -14.05 3.97 -8.29
N ASN A 351 -14.24 5.28 -8.46
CA ASN A 351 -15.56 5.91 -8.39
C ASN A 351 -15.92 6.55 -9.73
N TYR A 352 -16.11 5.70 -10.74
CA TYR A 352 -16.37 6.17 -12.09
C TYR A 352 -17.87 6.41 -12.34
N SER A 353 -18.31 7.65 -12.11
CA SER A 353 -19.62 8.17 -12.54
C SER A 353 -19.40 9.36 -13.45
N ALA A 354 -19.29 9.16 -14.77
CA ALA A 354 -19.12 10.27 -15.70
C ALA A 354 -19.43 9.94 -17.17
N SER A 355 -19.55 11.02 -17.95
CA SER A 355 -19.95 11.07 -19.36
C SER A 355 -19.01 10.30 -20.31
N GLU A 356 -19.45 10.02 -21.54
CA GLU A 356 -18.66 9.28 -22.53
C GLU A 356 -17.28 9.92 -22.83
N LYS A 357 -17.18 11.25 -22.79
CA LYS A 357 -15.90 11.96 -22.98
C LYS A 357 -14.92 11.68 -21.84
N ASP A 358 -15.43 11.68 -20.61
CA ASP A 358 -14.62 11.40 -19.42
C ASP A 358 -14.16 9.93 -19.41
N ARG A 359 -14.86 9.03 -20.12
CA ARG A 359 -14.52 7.60 -20.16
C ARG A 359 -13.22 7.36 -20.90
N GLN A 360 -13.03 8.03 -22.03
CA GLN A 360 -11.81 7.88 -22.82
C GLN A 360 -10.59 8.40 -22.06
N GLN A 361 -10.72 9.57 -21.43
CA GLN A 361 -9.64 10.15 -20.64
C GLN A 361 -9.34 9.30 -19.39
N TYR A 362 -10.38 8.83 -18.70
CA TYR A 362 -10.21 7.90 -17.58
C TYR A 362 -9.54 6.59 -18.01
N GLN A 363 -9.90 6.01 -19.16
CA GLN A 363 -9.25 4.81 -19.69
C GLN A 363 -7.75 5.04 -19.93
N LEU A 364 -7.37 6.21 -20.45
CA LEU A 364 -5.96 6.58 -20.61
C LEU A 364 -5.26 6.70 -19.25
N HIS A 365 -5.82 7.44 -18.30
CA HIS A 365 -5.27 7.57 -16.95
C HIS A 365 -5.16 6.21 -16.23
N TYR A 366 -6.15 5.34 -16.41
CA TYR A 366 -6.15 3.99 -15.86
C TYR A 366 -5.05 3.11 -16.46
N LEU A 367 -4.75 3.26 -17.77
CA LEU A 367 -3.63 2.55 -18.39
C LEU A 367 -2.29 2.99 -17.78
N PHE A 368 -2.08 4.28 -17.55
CA PHE A 368 -0.90 4.77 -16.83
C PHE A 368 -0.81 4.18 -15.42
N LEU A 369 -1.93 4.13 -14.68
CA LEU A 369 -1.98 3.51 -13.35
C LEU A 369 -1.56 2.03 -13.37
N CYS A 370 -1.99 1.27 -14.37
CA CYS A 370 -1.59 -0.15 -14.53
C CYS A 370 -0.09 -0.31 -14.83
N GLN A 371 0.52 0.66 -15.52
CA GLN A 371 1.95 0.62 -15.89
C GLN A 371 2.90 0.98 -14.74
N LEU A 372 2.45 1.78 -13.77
CA LEU A 372 3.24 2.10 -12.58
C LEU A 372 3.62 0.82 -11.82
N HIS A 373 4.89 0.63 -11.51
CA HIS A 373 5.35 -0.50 -10.70
C HIS A 373 4.93 -0.34 -9.24
N ALA A 374 4.32 -1.38 -8.67
CA ALA A 374 3.99 -1.45 -7.26
C ALA A 374 4.05 -2.88 -6.74
N GLU A 375 4.58 -3.04 -5.53
CA GLU A 375 4.57 -4.35 -4.86
C GLU A 375 3.13 -4.74 -4.51
N TYR A 376 2.39 -3.89 -3.78
CA TYR A 376 0.98 -4.15 -3.43
C TYR A 376 0.01 -3.20 -4.15
N ARG A 377 -1.13 -3.74 -4.60
CA ARG A 377 -2.14 -3.01 -5.37
C ARG A 377 -3.53 -3.18 -4.77
N TRP A 378 -4.12 -2.08 -4.37
CA TRP A 378 -5.43 -2.02 -3.74
C TRP A 378 -6.40 -1.18 -4.57
N CYS A 379 -7.60 -1.70 -4.79
CA CYS A 379 -8.69 -0.98 -5.44
C CYS A 379 -9.86 -0.82 -4.46
N LEU A 380 -10.36 0.39 -4.28
CA LEU A 380 -11.61 0.67 -3.57
C LEU A 380 -12.69 0.91 -4.63
N THR A 381 -13.68 0.03 -4.75
CA THR A 381 -14.68 0.10 -5.84
C THR A 381 -16.07 -0.29 -5.39
N GLU A 382 -17.10 0.29 -6.01
CA GLU A 382 -18.47 -0.18 -5.86
C GLU A 382 -18.75 -1.44 -6.70
N ASN A 383 -17.93 -1.68 -7.73
CA ASN A 383 -18.14 -2.76 -8.69
C ASN A 383 -16.87 -3.63 -8.84
N PRO A 384 -16.72 -4.69 -8.02
CA PRO A 384 -15.51 -5.52 -7.99
C PRO A 384 -15.36 -6.46 -9.19
N THR A 385 -16.38 -6.62 -10.03
CA THR A 385 -16.38 -7.59 -11.15
C THR A 385 -15.81 -7.02 -12.45
N GLN A 386 -15.42 -5.75 -12.46
CA GLN A 386 -14.89 -5.12 -13.67
C GLN A 386 -13.57 -5.77 -14.10
N HIS A 387 -13.54 -6.38 -15.30
CA HIS A 387 -12.34 -7.05 -15.85
C HIS A 387 -11.09 -6.16 -15.90
N LYS A 388 -11.26 -4.83 -16.00
CA LYS A 388 -10.14 -3.88 -15.94
C LYS A 388 -9.34 -4.01 -14.63
N LEU A 389 -9.98 -4.39 -13.52
CA LEU A 389 -9.35 -4.53 -12.20
C LEU A 389 -8.34 -5.67 -12.18
N ALA A 390 -8.59 -6.75 -12.94
CA ALA A 390 -7.62 -7.84 -13.07
C ALA A 390 -6.32 -7.35 -13.73
N ARG A 391 -6.41 -6.42 -14.70
CA ARG A 391 -5.25 -5.79 -15.33
C ARG A 391 -4.47 -4.92 -14.38
N PHE A 392 -5.15 -4.19 -13.50
CA PHE A 392 -4.49 -3.36 -12.49
C PHE A 392 -3.73 -4.25 -11.50
N LEU A 393 -4.37 -5.30 -10.98
CA LEU A 393 -3.75 -6.18 -9.99
C LEU A 393 -2.63 -7.06 -10.56
N ASN A 394 -2.74 -7.49 -11.81
CA ASN A 394 -1.74 -8.34 -12.46
C ASN A 394 -1.59 -7.97 -13.94
N PHE A 395 -0.85 -6.88 -14.18
CA PHE A 395 -0.60 -6.37 -15.52
C PHE A 395 0.21 -7.33 -16.38
N GLU A 396 1.13 -8.11 -15.81
CA GLU A 396 1.92 -9.07 -16.57
C GLU A 396 1.05 -10.18 -17.18
N LYS A 397 0.11 -10.73 -16.40
CA LYS A 397 -0.78 -11.80 -16.86
C LYS A 397 -1.93 -11.28 -17.72
N TYR A 398 -2.45 -10.09 -17.42
CA TYR A 398 -3.70 -9.60 -18.01
C TYR A 398 -3.54 -8.29 -18.79
N GLY A 399 -2.35 -7.72 -18.93
CA GLY A 399 -2.13 -6.39 -19.52
C GLY A 399 -2.68 -6.25 -20.93
N GLU A 400 -2.48 -7.28 -21.76
CA GLU A 400 -2.90 -7.34 -23.17
C GLU A 400 -4.37 -7.76 -23.37
N SER A 401 -5.05 -8.22 -22.30
CA SER A 401 -6.44 -8.69 -22.37
C SER A 401 -7.41 -7.68 -22.99
N HIS A 402 -7.15 -6.38 -22.83
CA HIS A 402 -8.02 -5.33 -23.37
C HIS A 402 -8.08 -5.34 -24.90
N ASN A 403 -6.93 -5.50 -25.57
CA ASN A 403 -6.89 -5.53 -27.04
C ASN A 403 -7.64 -6.76 -27.57
N LEU A 404 -7.51 -7.88 -26.86
CA LEU A 404 -8.16 -9.14 -27.18
C LEU A 404 -9.68 -9.06 -26.96
N ILE A 405 -10.14 -8.53 -25.82
CA ILE A 405 -11.57 -8.33 -25.55
C ILE A 405 -12.18 -7.32 -26.54
N LYS A 406 -11.43 -6.26 -26.91
CA LYS A 406 -11.88 -5.25 -27.87
C LYS A 406 -12.00 -5.79 -29.30
N SER A 407 -11.12 -6.69 -29.73
CA SER A 407 -11.21 -7.29 -31.07
C SER A 407 -12.45 -8.18 -31.22
N VAL A 408 -12.83 -8.94 -30.18
CA VAL A 408 -14.08 -9.72 -30.20
C VAL A 408 -15.31 -8.86 -30.16
N THR A 409 -15.37 -7.88 -29.25
CA THR A 409 -16.55 -7.02 -29.10
C THR A 409 -16.80 -6.16 -30.35
N SER A 410 -15.75 -5.88 -31.14
CA SER A 410 -15.87 -5.21 -32.44
C SER A 410 -16.15 -6.15 -33.62
N GLY A 411 -16.30 -7.46 -33.39
CA GLY A 411 -16.57 -8.46 -34.44
C GLY A 411 -15.37 -8.77 -35.35
N ASN A 412 -14.17 -8.27 -35.01
CA ASN A 412 -12.96 -8.40 -35.83
C ASN A 412 -12.12 -9.65 -35.48
N ALA A 413 -12.51 -10.39 -34.46
CA ALA A 413 -11.75 -11.54 -33.96
C ALA A 413 -11.98 -12.81 -34.78
N LYS A 414 -10.93 -13.63 -34.90
CA LYS A 414 -11.00 -14.96 -35.50
C LYS A 414 -11.74 -15.94 -34.59
N GLU A 415 -12.31 -17.01 -35.14
CA GLU A 415 -13.05 -18.05 -34.38
C GLU A 415 -12.27 -18.53 -33.14
N GLY A 416 -10.99 -18.91 -33.31
CA GLY A 416 -10.14 -19.37 -32.20
C GLY A 416 -9.77 -18.30 -31.17
N GLU A 417 -9.88 -17.02 -31.52
CA GLU A 417 -9.69 -15.92 -30.56
C GLU A 417 -10.91 -15.81 -29.63
N LYS A 418 -12.12 -16.14 -30.11
CA LYS A 418 -13.35 -16.11 -29.29
C LYS A 418 -13.32 -17.12 -28.14
N GLU A 419 -12.92 -18.37 -28.42
CA GLU A 419 -12.79 -19.41 -27.38
C GLU A 419 -11.72 -19.03 -26.33
N GLY A 420 -10.57 -18.54 -26.79
CA GLY A 420 -9.51 -18.06 -25.90
C GLY A 420 -9.96 -16.90 -24.99
N ILE A 421 -10.85 -16.03 -25.47
CA ILE A 421 -11.39 -14.92 -24.68
C ILE A 421 -12.39 -15.39 -23.64
N ALA A 422 -13.26 -16.36 -23.96
CA ALA A 422 -14.20 -16.90 -22.98
C ALA A 422 -13.45 -17.50 -21.77
N GLU A 423 -12.39 -18.27 -22.05
CA GLU A 423 -11.54 -18.82 -21.00
C GLU A 423 -10.75 -17.73 -20.27
N LEU A 424 -10.26 -16.69 -20.96
CA LEU A 424 -9.61 -15.55 -20.32
C LEU A 424 -10.54 -14.79 -19.36
N VAL A 425 -11.77 -14.49 -19.80
CA VAL A 425 -12.79 -13.80 -18.99
C VAL A 425 -13.11 -14.62 -17.75
N LYS A 426 -13.37 -15.92 -17.90
CA LYS A 426 -13.59 -16.83 -16.78
C LYS A 426 -12.41 -16.84 -15.79
N ASN A 427 -11.18 -16.86 -16.30
CA ASN A 427 -9.98 -16.80 -15.48
C ASN A 427 -9.82 -15.45 -14.77
N MET A 428 -10.22 -14.34 -15.39
CA MET A 428 -10.26 -13.03 -14.75
C MET A 428 -11.31 -13.00 -13.64
N GLU A 429 -12.52 -13.47 -13.89
CA GLU A 429 -13.60 -13.51 -12.89
C GLU A 429 -13.23 -14.37 -11.68
N GLN A 430 -12.64 -15.55 -11.91
CA GLN A 430 -12.16 -16.41 -10.82
C GLN A 430 -11.06 -15.73 -10.00
N PHE A 431 -10.13 -15.04 -10.69
CA PHE A 431 -9.09 -14.26 -10.03
C PHE A 431 -9.68 -13.12 -9.20
N LEU A 432 -10.60 -12.33 -9.79
CA LEU A 432 -11.28 -11.22 -9.11
C LEU A 432 -12.04 -11.70 -7.88
N LYS A 433 -12.74 -12.84 -7.96
CA LYS A 433 -13.41 -13.45 -6.80
C LYS A 433 -12.44 -13.80 -5.68
N HIS A 434 -11.25 -14.31 -6.01
CA HIS A 434 -10.24 -14.69 -5.02
C HIS A 434 -9.60 -13.48 -4.30
N VAL A 435 -9.41 -12.37 -5.01
CA VAL A 435 -8.76 -11.16 -4.50
C VAL A 435 -9.73 -10.10 -3.99
N THR A 436 -11.04 -10.31 -4.14
CA THR A 436 -12.07 -9.41 -3.61
C THR A 436 -12.26 -9.64 -2.11
N MET A 437 -12.19 -8.56 -1.37
CA MET A 437 -12.42 -8.46 0.06
C MET A 437 -13.69 -7.66 0.32
N LEU A 438 -14.60 -8.25 1.07
CA LEU A 438 -15.79 -7.58 1.56
C LEU A 438 -15.47 -6.93 2.90
N PHE A 439 -15.81 -5.65 3.05
CA PHE A 439 -15.70 -5.01 4.34
C PHE A 439 -16.71 -5.67 5.31
N PRO A 440 -16.26 -6.22 6.45
CA PRO A 440 -17.13 -6.93 7.38
C PRO A 440 -18.17 -5.96 7.94
N ARG A 441 -19.44 -6.36 7.84
CA ARG A 441 -20.55 -5.61 8.44
C ARG A 441 -20.54 -5.78 9.95
N SER A 442 -21.04 -4.80 10.68
CA SER A 442 -21.22 -4.97 12.13
C SER A 442 -22.41 -5.92 12.36
N SER A 443 -22.30 -6.83 13.33
CA SER A 443 -23.32 -7.84 13.63
C SER A 443 -24.68 -7.28 14.06
N ASN A 444 -24.80 -5.95 14.23
CA ASN A 444 -26.02 -5.29 14.70
C ASN A 444 -26.41 -4.11 13.79
N ASP A 445 -25.94 -4.08 12.54
CA ASP A 445 -26.21 -2.96 11.64
C ASP A 445 -27.70 -2.80 11.35
N TYR A 446 -28.45 -3.90 11.21
CA TYR A 446 -29.90 -3.82 10.97
C TYR A 446 -30.67 -3.26 12.17
N GLU A 447 -30.27 -3.58 13.41
CA GLU A 447 -30.91 -3.04 14.63
C GLU A 447 -30.74 -1.52 14.71
N LYS A 448 -29.56 -1.04 14.33
CA LYS A 448 -29.29 0.40 14.21
C LYS A 448 -30.19 1.05 13.15
N HIS A 449 -30.36 0.41 12.00
CA HIS A 449 -31.24 0.92 10.95
C HIS A 449 -32.72 0.94 11.39
N ILE A 450 -33.18 -0.08 12.12
CA ILE A 450 -34.52 -0.08 12.73
C ILE A 450 -34.66 1.07 13.74
N THR A 451 -33.68 1.25 14.62
CA THR A 451 -33.66 2.34 15.61
C THR A 451 -33.68 3.71 14.94
N ASN A 452 -32.96 3.87 13.82
CA ASN A 452 -33.00 5.10 13.04
C ASN A 452 -34.39 5.32 12.42
N ALA A 453 -35.00 4.29 11.83
CA ALA A 453 -36.36 4.40 11.30
C ALA A 453 -37.36 4.82 12.40
N GLU A 454 -37.21 4.31 13.62
CA GLU A 454 -38.01 4.75 14.77
C GLU A 454 -37.80 6.23 15.11
N LYS A 455 -36.56 6.73 15.07
CA LYS A 455 -36.28 8.16 15.28
C LYS A 455 -36.86 9.04 14.20
N GLU A 456 -36.76 8.62 12.93
CA GLU A 456 -37.33 9.38 11.80
C GLU A 456 -38.87 9.41 11.86
N LEU A 457 -39.50 8.38 12.45
CA LEU A 457 -40.94 8.36 12.76
C LEU A 457 -41.31 9.37 13.86
N GLU A 458 -40.40 9.66 14.79
CA GLU A 458 -40.61 10.63 15.88
C GLU A 458 -40.37 12.09 15.44
N GLU A 459 -39.76 12.34 14.27
CA GLU A 459 -39.62 13.69 13.72
C GLU A 459 -40.98 14.33 13.35
N ASN A 460 -41.07 15.66 13.37
CA ASN A 460 -42.30 16.38 13.06
C ASN A 460 -42.07 17.45 11.96
N PRO A 461 -42.49 17.20 10.70
CA PRO A 461 -43.08 15.96 10.19
C PRO A 461 -42.03 14.84 10.02
N PRO A 462 -42.43 13.56 10.00
CA PRO A 462 -41.52 12.45 9.76
C PRO A 462 -40.81 12.56 8.40
N ASN A 463 -39.52 12.27 8.36
CA ASN A 463 -38.78 12.21 7.11
C ASN A 463 -38.99 10.86 6.43
N ILE A 464 -40.06 10.77 5.63
CA ILE A 464 -40.51 9.52 5.00
C ILE A 464 -39.40 8.86 4.15
N ARG A 465 -38.63 9.66 3.41
CA ARG A 465 -37.55 9.14 2.56
C ARG A 465 -36.45 8.48 3.39
N LYS A 466 -35.99 9.14 4.46
CA LYS A 466 -35.01 8.55 5.37
C LYS A 466 -35.57 7.35 6.11
N PHE A 467 -36.84 7.38 6.51
CA PHE A 467 -37.54 6.26 7.12
C PHE A 467 -37.50 5.02 6.21
N CYS A 468 -37.95 5.13 4.96
CA CYS A 468 -37.96 4.02 4.00
C CYS A 468 -36.54 3.53 3.68
N SER A 469 -35.58 4.45 3.51
CA SER A 469 -34.17 4.10 3.31
C SER A 469 -33.59 3.31 4.48
N ASN A 470 -33.91 3.69 5.72
CA ASN A 470 -33.49 2.94 6.90
C ASN A 470 -34.13 1.55 6.97
N LEU A 471 -35.42 1.41 6.67
CA LEU A 471 -36.06 0.08 6.65
C LEU A 471 -35.49 -0.84 5.58
N TRP A 472 -35.27 -0.32 4.36
CA TRP A 472 -34.62 -1.09 3.30
C TRP A 472 -33.20 -1.48 3.68
N ALA A 473 -32.44 -0.56 4.27
CA ALA A 473 -31.12 -0.85 4.80
C ALA A 473 -31.14 -1.90 5.92
N ALA A 474 -32.15 -1.89 6.80
CA ALA A 474 -32.32 -2.91 7.83
C ALA A 474 -32.57 -4.31 7.22
N ILE A 475 -33.50 -4.39 6.27
CA ILE A 475 -33.79 -5.60 5.49
C ILE A 475 -32.53 -6.13 4.81
N ALA A 476 -31.85 -5.29 4.03
CA ALA A 476 -30.65 -5.66 3.31
C ALA A 476 -29.48 -6.00 4.25
N CYS A 477 -29.38 -5.36 5.42
CA CYS A 477 -28.38 -5.69 6.43
C CYS A 477 -28.64 -7.05 7.06
N TYR A 478 -29.86 -7.28 7.55
CA TYR A 478 -30.23 -8.51 8.23
C TYR A 478 -30.13 -9.73 7.30
N THR A 479 -30.65 -9.62 6.07
CA THR A 479 -30.57 -10.70 5.08
C THR A 479 -29.13 -11.09 4.80
N LYS A 480 -28.28 -10.11 4.48
CA LYS A 480 -26.86 -10.40 4.22
C LYS A 480 -26.15 -10.92 5.48
N GLU A 481 -26.43 -10.40 6.67
CA GLU A 481 -25.86 -10.89 7.93
C GLU A 481 -26.25 -12.35 8.20
N TYR A 482 -27.51 -12.73 7.97
CA TYR A 482 -27.95 -14.11 8.13
C TYR A 482 -27.20 -15.05 7.18
N TYR A 483 -27.11 -14.69 5.91
CA TYR A 483 -26.44 -15.50 4.90
C TYR A 483 -24.92 -15.59 5.12
N TYR A 484 -24.24 -14.47 5.39
CA TYR A 484 -22.79 -14.46 5.62
C TYR A 484 -22.41 -15.00 6.99
N GLY A 485 -23.12 -14.59 8.04
CA GLY A 485 -22.79 -14.91 9.42
C GLY A 485 -23.28 -16.30 9.82
N LYS A 486 -24.60 -16.57 9.70
CA LYS A 486 -25.18 -17.84 10.16
C LYS A 486 -24.95 -18.98 9.18
N LEU A 487 -25.19 -18.75 7.89
CA LEU A 487 -25.06 -19.81 6.88
C LEU A 487 -23.63 -19.95 6.33
N LYS A 488 -22.72 -19.01 6.64
CA LYS A 488 -21.34 -18.99 6.12
C LYS A 488 -21.27 -19.09 4.60
N PHE A 489 -22.29 -18.59 3.93
CA PHE A 489 -22.37 -18.63 2.49
C PHE A 489 -21.48 -17.54 1.89
N GLU A 490 -20.51 -17.90 1.05
CA GLU A 490 -19.86 -16.95 0.15
C GLU A 490 -20.82 -16.55 -0.97
N ILE A 491 -21.78 -15.69 -0.67
CA ILE A 491 -22.65 -15.12 -1.70
C ILE A 491 -22.04 -13.80 -2.15
N CYS A 492 -21.54 -13.76 -3.37
CA CYS A 492 -21.39 -12.49 -4.06
C CYS A 492 -22.81 -11.97 -4.29
N ALA A 493 -23.35 -11.21 -3.34
CA ALA A 493 -24.61 -10.48 -3.54
C ALA A 493 -24.24 -9.24 -4.34
N GLU A 494 -24.09 -9.43 -5.65
CA GLU A 494 -23.64 -8.47 -6.64
C GLU A 494 -24.76 -7.51 -7.05
N SER A 495 -26.03 -7.90 -6.88
CA SER A 495 -27.19 -7.09 -7.28
C SER A 495 -28.39 -7.17 -6.31
N ASP A 496 -29.36 -6.28 -6.49
CA ASP A 496 -30.66 -6.36 -5.83
C ASP A 496 -31.42 -7.65 -6.16
N GLU A 497 -31.16 -8.26 -7.33
CA GLU A 497 -31.71 -9.58 -7.68
C GLU A 497 -31.23 -10.66 -6.71
N ASP A 498 -29.99 -10.58 -6.23
CA ASP A 498 -29.46 -11.54 -5.26
C ASP A 498 -30.14 -11.36 -3.89
N LEU A 499 -30.52 -10.13 -3.54
CA LEU A 499 -31.32 -9.85 -2.34
C LEU A 499 -32.73 -10.43 -2.46
N GLU A 500 -33.38 -10.29 -3.62
CA GLU A 500 -34.69 -10.90 -3.90
C GLU A 500 -34.60 -12.43 -3.85
N GLU A 501 -33.56 -13.03 -4.42
CA GLU A 501 -33.33 -14.47 -4.39
C GLU A 501 -33.11 -14.99 -2.96
N MET A 502 -32.26 -14.31 -2.18
CA MET A 502 -32.07 -14.58 -0.75
C MET A 502 -33.41 -14.52 0.01
N TYR A 503 -34.24 -13.52 -0.29
CA TYR A 503 -35.56 -13.39 0.32
C TYR A 503 -36.52 -14.51 -0.09
N ALA A 504 -36.58 -14.85 -1.38
CA ALA A 504 -37.37 -15.96 -1.88
C ALA A 504 -36.94 -17.28 -1.21
N SER A 505 -35.65 -17.44 -0.94
CA SER A 505 -35.10 -18.59 -0.23
C SER A 505 -35.44 -18.63 1.26
N PHE A 506 -35.53 -17.48 1.94
CA PHE A 506 -36.12 -17.43 3.29
C PHE A 506 -37.55 -17.96 3.29
N CYS A 507 -38.36 -17.45 2.38
CA CYS A 507 -39.78 -17.80 2.31
C CYS A 507 -39.99 -19.26 1.93
N ALA A 508 -39.14 -19.81 1.06
CA ALA A 508 -39.15 -21.22 0.70
C ALA A 508 -38.66 -22.11 1.85
N GLY A 509 -37.61 -21.69 2.58
CA GLY A 509 -37.05 -22.44 3.70
C GLY A 509 -37.95 -22.46 4.93
N LEU A 510 -38.77 -21.42 5.12
CA LEU A 510 -39.76 -21.35 6.19
C LEU A 510 -40.99 -22.21 5.94
N ARG A 511 -41.29 -22.59 4.68
CA ARG A 511 -42.31 -23.61 4.38
C ARG A 511 -41.77 -24.99 4.73
N GLY A 512 -41.71 -25.31 6.01
CA GLY A 512 -41.51 -26.68 6.46
C GLY A 512 -42.68 -27.58 6.03
N PRO A 513 -42.58 -28.90 6.28
CA PRO A 513 -43.61 -29.86 5.87
C PRO A 513 -44.94 -29.73 6.64
N SER A 514 -45.04 -28.85 7.65
CA SER A 514 -46.27 -28.64 8.41
C SER A 514 -47.08 -27.48 7.83
N GLU A 515 -47.97 -27.81 6.88
CA GLU A 515 -48.60 -26.88 5.92
C GLU A 515 -49.38 -25.67 6.47
N ALA A 516 -49.74 -25.62 7.77
CA ALA A 516 -50.70 -24.63 8.27
C ALA A 516 -50.08 -23.37 8.90
N SER A 517 -49.03 -23.49 9.72
CA SER A 517 -48.47 -22.33 10.45
C SER A 517 -47.33 -21.64 9.69
N GLU A 518 -46.43 -22.44 9.13
CA GLU A 518 -45.25 -22.02 8.38
C GLU A 518 -45.57 -21.29 7.07
N ALA A 519 -46.66 -21.69 6.39
CA ALA A 519 -47.14 -20.99 5.21
C ALA A 519 -47.54 -19.52 5.53
N SER A 520 -48.06 -19.27 6.74
CA SER A 520 -48.43 -17.92 7.16
C SER A 520 -47.20 -17.02 7.42
N GLU A 521 -46.10 -17.59 7.90
CA GLU A 521 -44.87 -16.84 8.21
C GLU A 521 -44.13 -16.43 6.94
N ALA A 522 -44.05 -17.33 5.94
CA ALA A 522 -43.46 -17.01 4.65
C ALA A 522 -44.25 -15.92 3.91
N VAL A 523 -45.59 -16.00 3.92
CA VAL A 523 -46.46 -14.97 3.34
C VAL A 523 -46.25 -13.64 4.06
N PHE A 524 -46.20 -13.65 5.39
CA PHE A 524 -45.96 -12.46 6.20
C PHE A 524 -44.61 -11.78 5.87
N ILE A 525 -43.54 -12.55 5.72
CA ILE A 525 -42.21 -12.00 5.38
C ILE A 525 -42.22 -11.39 3.97
N MET A 526 -42.89 -12.03 3.00
CA MET A 526 -43.05 -11.49 1.66
C MET A 526 -43.82 -10.17 1.66
N GLU A 527 -44.93 -10.09 2.39
CA GLU A 527 -45.75 -8.88 2.51
C GLU A 527 -44.92 -7.71 3.05
N VAL A 528 -44.16 -7.93 4.13
CA VAL A 528 -43.28 -6.90 4.71
C VAL A 528 -42.21 -6.45 3.72
N TRP A 529 -41.58 -7.39 3.01
CA TRP A 529 -40.54 -7.04 2.04
C TRP A 529 -41.09 -6.21 0.89
N VAL A 530 -42.21 -6.65 0.30
CA VAL A 530 -42.87 -5.93 -0.81
C VAL A 530 -43.28 -4.53 -0.34
N GLU A 531 -43.86 -4.42 0.86
CA GLU A 531 -44.27 -3.14 1.41
C GLU A 531 -43.09 -2.19 1.62
N VAL A 532 -41.97 -2.67 2.19
CA VAL A 532 -40.77 -1.84 2.39
C VAL A 532 -40.11 -1.48 1.06
N TYR A 533 -39.93 -2.43 0.15
CA TYR A 533 -39.31 -2.21 -1.15
C TYR A 533 -40.11 -1.23 -2.02
N TRP A 534 -41.43 -1.38 -2.06
CA TRP A 534 -42.31 -0.48 -2.81
C TRP A 534 -42.25 0.94 -2.26
N ASN A 535 -42.34 1.11 -0.94
CA ASN A 535 -42.22 2.43 -0.32
C ASN A 535 -40.84 3.04 -0.49
N PHE A 536 -39.77 2.24 -0.44
CA PHE A 536 -38.41 2.69 -0.75
C PHE A 536 -38.30 3.18 -2.20
N SER A 537 -38.71 2.36 -3.17
CA SER A 537 -38.65 2.69 -4.60
C SER A 537 -39.46 3.94 -4.95
N GLU A 538 -40.66 4.08 -4.39
CA GLU A 538 -41.51 5.26 -4.62
C GLU A 538 -41.02 6.49 -3.84
N SER A 539 -40.33 6.31 -2.70
CA SER A 539 -39.73 7.43 -1.97
C SER A 539 -38.60 8.11 -2.75
N GLU A 540 -37.89 7.38 -3.61
CA GLU A 540 -36.91 7.97 -4.53
C GLU A 540 -37.58 8.86 -5.57
N GLN A 541 -38.84 8.58 -5.92
CA GLN A 541 -39.65 9.37 -6.85
C GLN A 541 -40.49 10.45 -6.15
N SER A 542 -40.30 10.68 -4.84
CA SER A 542 -41.12 11.60 -4.03
C SER A 542 -42.62 11.25 -4.00
N ARG A 543 -42.97 9.96 -4.17
CA ARG A 543 -44.35 9.44 -4.23
C ARG A 543 -44.67 8.45 -3.11
N CYS A 544 -44.15 8.68 -1.90
CA CYS A 544 -44.35 7.70 -0.84
C CYS A 544 -45.82 7.61 -0.39
N PHE A 545 -46.31 6.38 -0.20
CA PHE A 545 -47.71 6.11 0.14
C PHE A 545 -47.92 5.84 1.64
N ILE A 546 -46.83 5.70 2.41
CA ILE A 546 -46.92 5.33 3.82
C ILE A 546 -47.27 6.54 4.70
N GLY A 547 -48.42 6.47 5.35
CA GLY A 547 -48.80 7.43 6.40
C GLY A 547 -48.11 7.12 7.73
N ASN A 548 -48.04 8.10 8.63
CA ASN A 548 -47.37 7.97 9.94
C ASN A 548 -47.86 6.76 10.75
N THR A 549 -49.17 6.48 10.75
CA THR A 549 -49.73 5.30 11.45
C THR A 549 -49.20 4.00 10.88
N LYS A 550 -49.02 3.92 9.55
CA LYS A 550 -48.56 2.72 8.86
C LYS A 550 -47.05 2.53 9.03
N MET A 551 -46.26 3.60 9.17
CA MET A 551 -44.82 3.51 9.45
C MET A 551 -44.51 2.68 10.70
N LYS A 552 -45.22 2.94 11.81
CA LYS A 552 -45.05 2.16 13.04
C LYS A 552 -45.37 0.68 12.83
N GLU A 553 -46.47 0.41 12.13
CA GLU A 553 -46.91 -0.95 11.81
C GLU A 553 -45.83 -1.69 11.00
N VAL A 554 -45.23 -1.05 10.00
CA VAL A 554 -44.18 -1.66 9.17
C VAL A 554 -42.91 -1.96 9.98
N ILE A 555 -42.52 -1.10 10.93
CA ILE A 555 -41.39 -1.40 11.84
C ILE A 555 -41.69 -2.66 12.67
N ASP A 556 -42.87 -2.72 13.28
CA ASP A 556 -43.27 -3.85 14.14
C ASP A 556 -43.35 -5.14 13.32
N GLN A 557 -43.87 -5.06 12.10
CA GLN A 557 -43.92 -6.20 11.20
C GLN A 557 -42.52 -6.66 10.76
N LEU A 558 -41.60 -5.73 10.45
CA LEU A 558 -40.21 -6.06 10.13
C LEU A 558 -39.49 -6.75 11.29
N LYS A 559 -39.66 -6.26 12.52
CA LYS A 559 -39.10 -6.92 13.71
C LYS A 559 -39.64 -8.34 13.90
N LYS A 560 -40.94 -8.53 13.66
CA LYS A 560 -41.59 -9.84 13.71
C LYS A 560 -41.06 -10.78 12.62
N ALA A 561 -40.89 -10.28 11.39
CA ALA A 561 -40.31 -11.03 10.27
C ALA A 561 -38.88 -11.49 10.57
N ILE A 562 -38.05 -10.59 11.10
CA ILE A 562 -36.69 -10.89 11.55
C ILE A 562 -36.70 -11.99 12.63
N ASN A 563 -37.65 -11.94 13.57
CA ASN A 563 -37.74 -12.96 14.61
C ASN A 563 -38.08 -14.35 14.03
N PHE A 564 -39.01 -14.42 13.07
CA PHE A 564 -39.31 -15.67 12.36
C PHE A 564 -38.07 -16.24 11.66
N ILE A 565 -37.30 -15.41 10.97
CA ILE A 565 -36.07 -15.85 10.30
C ILE A 565 -35.01 -16.28 11.33
N LYS A 566 -34.90 -15.59 12.47
CA LYS A 566 -33.94 -15.93 13.53
C LYS A 566 -34.14 -17.32 14.10
N ILE A 567 -35.39 -17.77 14.24
CA ILE A 567 -35.76 -19.09 14.80
C ILE A 567 -35.81 -20.21 13.75
N ALA A 568 -35.79 -19.88 12.46
CA ALA A 568 -35.79 -20.83 11.37
C ALA A 568 -34.54 -21.73 11.38
N GLU A 569 -34.71 -23.02 11.06
CA GLU A 569 -33.57 -23.93 10.91
C GLU A 569 -32.69 -23.53 9.72
N PRO A 570 -31.39 -23.26 9.93
CA PRO A 570 -30.47 -22.82 8.88
C PRO A 570 -30.46 -23.74 7.65
N ASN A 571 -30.52 -25.06 7.89
CA ASN A 571 -30.45 -26.09 6.84
C ASN A 571 -31.61 -25.99 5.82
N SER A 572 -32.81 -25.59 6.26
CA SER A 572 -33.97 -25.50 5.36
C SER A 572 -33.83 -24.32 4.39
N ILE A 573 -33.34 -23.19 4.91
CA ILE A 573 -33.07 -21.98 4.11
C ILE A 573 -31.91 -22.22 3.15
N GLU A 574 -30.83 -22.86 3.60
CA GLU A 574 -29.70 -23.26 2.76
C GLU A 574 -30.13 -24.16 1.60
N LYS A 575 -30.91 -25.20 1.89
CA LYS A 575 -31.41 -26.12 0.85
C LYS A 575 -32.26 -25.39 -0.18
N SER A 576 -33.10 -24.46 0.27
CA SER A 576 -33.94 -23.63 -0.60
C SER A 576 -33.12 -22.67 -1.45
N TYR A 577 -32.08 -22.06 -0.88
CA TYR A 577 -31.14 -21.20 -1.59
C TYR A 577 -30.39 -21.95 -2.70
N ASN A 578 -29.79 -23.09 -2.37
CA ASN A 578 -29.07 -23.90 -3.36
C ASN A 578 -29.99 -24.39 -4.48
N LYS A 579 -31.26 -24.68 -4.18
CA LYS A 579 -32.27 -25.05 -5.19
C LYS A 579 -32.59 -23.88 -6.13
N ASN A 580 -32.82 -22.68 -5.59
CA ASN A 580 -33.11 -21.48 -6.38
C ASN A 580 -31.92 -21.10 -7.27
N LYS A 581 -30.71 -21.11 -6.70
CA LYS A 581 -29.46 -20.84 -7.42
C LYS A 581 -29.25 -21.80 -8.57
N ALA A 582 -29.44 -23.10 -8.34
CA ALA A 582 -29.35 -24.12 -9.39
C ALA A 582 -30.40 -23.92 -10.50
N ALA A 583 -31.61 -23.48 -10.14
CA ALA A 583 -32.65 -23.15 -11.12
C ALA A 583 -32.29 -21.92 -11.97
N ARG A 584 -31.70 -20.88 -11.38
CA ARG A 584 -31.22 -19.68 -12.10
C ARG A 584 -30.07 -20.03 -13.06
N GLN A 585 -29.10 -20.81 -12.60
CA GLN A 585 -27.99 -21.28 -13.45
C GLN A 585 -28.51 -22.05 -14.67
N ARG A 586 -29.54 -22.90 -14.50
CA ARG A 586 -30.17 -23.59 -15.63
C ARG A 586 -30.88 -22.64 -16.59
N ARG A 587 -31.62 -21.65 -16.09
CA ARG A 587 -32.31 -20.66 -16.95
C ARG A 587 -31.30 -19.85 -17.77
N THR A 588 -30.23 -19.40 -17.13
CA THR A 588 -29.16 -18.62 -17.77
C THR A 588 -28.48 -19.43 -18.87
N ALA A 589 -28.10 -20.69 -18.57
CA ALA A 589 -27.54 -21.61 -19.57
C ALA A 589 -28.52 -21.93 -20.71
N THR A 590 -29.84 -21.85 -20.50
CA THR A 590 -30.84 -22.06 -21.56
C THR A 590 -31.02 -20.80 -22.42
N MET A 591 -30.69 -19.61 -21.91
CA MET A 591 -30.73 -18.37 -22.69
C MET A 591 -29.47 -18.16 -23.53
N GLU A 592 -28.35 -18.76 -23.13
CA GLU A 592 -27.07 -18.68 -23.85
C GLU A 592 -26.94 -19.70 -24.99
N ASN A 593 -27.70 -20.81 -24.93
CA ASN A 593 -27.81 -21.80 -26.01
C ASN A 593 -28.98 -21.45 -26.94
#